data_AF-A0A2V6L1L3-F1
#
_entry.id   AF-A0A2V6L1L3-F1
#
_cell.length_a   1.000
_cell.length_b   1.000
_cell.length_c   1.000
_cell.angle_alpha   90.00
_cell.angle_beta   90.00
_cell.angle_gamma   90.00
#
_symmetry.space_group_name_H-M   'P 1'
#
loop_
_entity.id
_entity.type
_entity.pdbx_description
1 polymer ?
#
loop_
_entity_poly.entity_id
_entity_poly.type
_entity_poly.pdbx_seq_one_letter_code
_entity_poly.pdbx_strand_id
1 'polypeptide(L)'
;MRLAQQFSTLRPIHVYEVKPRKDKRGVDLISDALPFGRLWYGEPNAVSNAIGYAMHRSRSHRAVIRVYDAAGNVIETHEHKGHFKEC
;
A
#
# COMPACT_ATOMS: atom_id res chain seq x y z
N MET A 1 26.38 -4.70 -2.06
CA MET A 1 25.07 -5.27 -1.67
C MET A 1 23.98 -4.54 -2.45
N ARG A 2 23.39 -5.18 -3.47
CA ARG A 2 22.25 -4.67 -4.24
C ARG A 2 21.19 -5.76 -4.20
N LEU A 3 20.08 -5.53 -3.51
CA LEU A 3 18.91 -6.39 -3.64
C LEU A 3 18.34 -6.17 -5.03
N ALA A 4 18.32 -7.23 -5.83
CA ALA A 4 17.79 -7.23 -7.18
C ALA A 4 16.29 -6.90 -7.11
N GLN A 5 15.92 -5.69 -7.51
CA GLN A 5 14.53 -5.37 -7.83
C GLN A 5 14.23 -6.12 -9.13
N GLN A 6 13.63 -7.30 -9.02
CA GLN A 6 13.25 -8.12 -10.16
C GLN A 6 12.11 -7.40 -10.89
N PHE A 7 12.44 -6.66 -11.96
CA PHE A 7 11.48 -6.05 -12.87
C PHE A 7 10.83 -7.16 -13.71
N SER A 8 9.64 -7.58 -13.32
CA SER A 8 8.79 -8.47 -14.12
C SER A 8 7.96 -7.67 -15.12
N THR A 9 8.01 -8.07 -16.39
CA THR A 9 7.48 -7.37 -17.58
C THR A 9 5.95 -7.44 -17.77
N LEU A 10 5.15 -7.33 -16.71
CA LEU A 10 3.68 -7.45 -16.79
C LEU A 10 2.95 -6.46 -15.87
N ARG A 11 2.71 -5.23 -16.34
CA ARG A 11 2.07 -4.08 -15.64
C ARG A 11 2.75 -3.71 -14.31
N PRO A 12 3.05 -2.42 -14.03
CA PRO A 12 3.57 -2.04 -12.72
C PRO A 12 2.57 -2.46 -11.63
N ILE A 13 2.97 -3.37 -10.75
CA ILE A 13 2.18 -3.70 -9.57
C ILE A 13 2.39 -2.54 -8.60
N HIS A 14 1.34 -1.78 -8.32
CA HIS A 14 1.43 -0.74 -7.29
C HIS A 14 1.59 -1.40 -5.93
N VAL A 15 2.64 -1.03 -5.21
CA VAL A 15 2.87 -1.49 -3.85
C VAL A 15 2.48 -0.38 -2.90
N TYR A 16 1.58 -0.71 -1.97
CA TYR A 16 1.18 0.17 -0.89
C TYR A 16 1.65 -0.45 0.43
N GLU A 17 2.23 0.37 1.29
CA GLU A 17 2.66 -0.03 2.62
C GLU A 17 1.92 0.78 3.67
N VAL A 18 1.23 0.08 4.57
CA VAL A 18 0.60 0.66 5.76
C VAL A 18 1.52 0.41 6.94
N LYS A 19 2.10 1.47 7.51
CA LYS A 19 3.08 1.38 8.60
C LYS A 19 2.61 2.15 9.82
N PRO A 20 2.69 1.57 11.03
CA PRO A 20 2.45 2.32 12.26
C PRO A 20 3.41 3.50 12.37
N ARG A 21 2.89 4.64 12.83
CA ARG A 21 3.74 5.81 13.10
C ARG A 21 4.53 5.62 14.38
N LYS A 22 5.73 6.22 14.43
CA LYS A 22 6.60 6.22 15.63
C LYS A 22 5.93 6.84 16.85
N ASP A 23 5.09 7.85 16.64
CA ASP A 23 4.34 8.52 17.71
C ASP A 23 3.10 7.74 18.18
N LYS A 24 2.84 6.56 17.60
CA LYS A 24 1.67 5.71 17.88
C LYS A 24 0.32 6.40 17.63
N ARG A 25 0.30 7.49 16.84
CA ARG A 25 -0.92 8.25 16.49
C ARG A 25 -1.44 7.86 15.11
N GLY A 26 -1.65 6.56 14.90
CA GLY A 26 -2.17 5.99 13.67
C GLY A 26 -1.10 5.45 12.71
N VAL A 27 -1.35 5.55 11.41
CA VAL A 27 -0.54 4.89 10.38
C VAL A 27 -0.20 5.81 9.21
N ASP A 28 0.93 5.53 8.57
CA ASP A 28 1.32 6.08 7.29
C ASP A 28 0.96 5.09 6.19
N LEU A 29 0.27 5.55 5.14
CA LEU A 29 0.14 4.87 3.86
C LEU A 29 1.23 5.41 2.92
N ILE A 30 2.10 4.54 2.43
CA ILE A 30 3.27 4.89 1.61
C ILE A 30 3.19 4.13 0.29
N SER A 31 3.40 4.83 -0.82
CA SER A 31 3.52 4.22 -2.15
C SER A 31 4.13 5.21 -3.13
N ASP A 32 4.89 4.70 -4.09
CA ASP A 32 5.41 5.45 -5.25
C ASP A 32 4.29 5.94 -6.18
N ALA A 33 3.10 5.32 -6.12
CA ALA A 33 1.91 5.72 -6.87
C ALA A 33 1.14 6.91 -6.25
N LEU A 34 1.58 7.41 -5.09
CA LEU A 34 0.99 8.58 -4.43
C LEU A 34 1.67 9.87 -4.92
N PRO A 35 0.91 10.93 -5.27
CA PRO A 35 1.48 12.22 -5.70
C PRO A 35 2.47 12.84 -4.69
N PHE A 36 2.27 12.55 -3.40
CA PHE A 36 3.10 13.06 -2.30
C PHE A 36 3.95 11.97 -1.63
N GLY A 37 3.92 10.73 -2.14
CA GLY A 37 4.65 9.57 -1.60
C GLY A 37 4.13 9.02 -0.26
N ARG A 38 3.38 9.80 0.54
CA ARG A 38 2.88 9.41 1.86
C ARG A 38 1.56 10.10 2.22
N LEU A 39 0.66 9.38 2.90
CA LEU A 39 -0.58 9.89 3.49
C LEU A 39 -0.71 9.39 4.94
N TRP A 40 -1.34 10.17 5.83
CA TRP A 40 -1.50 9.83 7.25
C TRP A 40 -2.98 9.65 7.62
N TYR A 41 -3.25 8.66 8.46
CA TYR A 41 -4.54 8.42 9.11
C TYR A 41 -4.37 8.32 10.63
N GLY A 42 -5.19 9.02 11.41
CA GLY A 42 -5.08 9.14 12.87
C GLY A 42 -6.28 8.64 13.66
N GLU A 43 -7.36 8.28 12.96
CA GLU A 43 -8.64 7.86 13.55
C GLU A 43 -8.59 6.39 14.03
N PRO A 44 -9.55 5.93 14.85
CA PRO A 44 -9.61 4.54 15.32
C PRO A 44 -9.55 3.48 14.21
N ASN A 45 -10.00 3.83 12.99
CA ASN A 45 -10.02 2.96 11.82
C ASN A 45 -8.88 3.25 10.82
N ALA A 46 -7.77 3.85 11.29
CA ALA A 46 -6.68 4.33 10.43
C ALA A 46 -6.13 3.27 9.46
N VAL A 47 -5.97 2.01 9.93
CA VAL A 47 -5.53 0.88 9.09
C VAL A 47 -6.54 0.59 7.98
N SER A 48 -7.82 0.42 8.34
CA SER A 48 -8.90 0.15 7.39
C SER A 48 -9.07 1.27 6.37
N ASN A 49 -8.93 2.53 6.80
CA ASN A 49 -8.98 3.69 5.92
C ASN A 49 -7.83 3.71 4.92
N ALA A 50 -6.60 3.40 5.36
CA ALA A 50 -5.43 3.30 4.50
C ALA A 50 -5.58 2.17 3.47
N ILE A 51 -6.07 0.99 3.89
CA ILE A 51 -6.35 -0.15 2.99
C ILE A 51 -7.43 0.24 1.98
N GLY A 52 -8.53 0.84 2.44
CA GLY A 52 -9.64 1.27 1.58
C GLY A 52 -9.19 2.28 0.52
N TYR A 53 -8.34 3.23 0.90
CA TYR A 53 -7.74 4.18 -0.04
C TYR A 53 -6.87 3.47 -1.08
N ALA A 54 -5.97 2.58 -0.65
CA ALA A 54 -5.08 1.86 -1.55
C ALA A 54 -5.88 0.98 -2.54
N MET A 55 -6.91 0.28 -2.07
CA MET A 55 -7.84 -0.48 -2.92
C MET A 55 -8.53 0.42 -3.94
N HIS A 56 -9.02 1.59 -3.51
CA HIS A 56 -9.70 2.54 -4.40
C HIS A 56 -8.77 3.10 -5.48
N ARG A 57 -7.53 3.47 -5.14
CA ARG A 57 -6.53 3.94 -6.12
C ARG A 57 -6.07 2.84 -7.08
N SER A 58 -6.17 1.59 -6.65
CA SER A 58 -5.72 0.43 -7.41
C SER A 58 -6.77 -0.15 -8.35
N ARG A 59 -8.00 0.37 -8.43
CA ARG A 59 -9.09 -0.27 -9.22
C ARG A 59 -8.72 -0.64 -10.66
N SER A 60 -7.88 0.18 -11.32
CA SER A 60 -7.43 -0.05 -12.70
C SER A 60 -6.10 -0.80 -12.83
N HIS A 61 -5.42 -1.06 -11.71
CA HIS A 61 -4.07 -1.63 -11.70
C HIS A 61 -3.99 -2.87 -10.79
N ARG A 62 -3.02 -3.74 -11.05
CA ARG A 62 -2.69 -4.76 -10.06
C ARG A 62 -2.00 -4.07 -8.90
N ALA A 63 -2.37 -4.41 -7.67
CA ALA A 63 -1.73 -3.83 -6.50
C ALA A 63 -1.57 -4.84 -5.38
N VAL A 64 -0.55 -4.62 -4.56
CA VAL A 64 -0.30 -5.34 -3.32
C VAL A 64 -0.25 -4.33 -2.18
N ILE A 65 -1.04 -4.56 -1.14
CA ILE A 65 -1.11 -3.72 0.05
C ILE A 65 -0.53 -4.54 1.20
N ARG A 66 0.57 -4.08 1.80
CA ARG A 66 1.21 -4.71 2.95
C ARG A 66 0.93 -3.92 4.20
N VAL A 67 0.41 -4.57 5.22
CA VAL A 67 0.24 -3.98 6.55
C VAL A 67 1.37 -4.49 7.43
N TYR A 68 2.08 -3.54 8.04
CA TYR A 68 3.18 -3.84 8.95
C TYR A 68 2.77 -3.65 10.41
N ASP A 69 3.36 -4.45 11.29
CA ASP A 69 3.34 -4.17 12.73
C ASP A 69 4.40 -3.12 13.13
N ALA A 70 4.48 -2.82 14.42
CA ALA A 70 5.45 -1.86 14.96
C ALA A 70 6.91 -2.37 14.90
N ALA A 71 7.12 -3.67 14.78
CA ALA A 71 8.44 -4.28 14.62
C ALA A 71 8.90 -4.31 13.14
N GLY A 72 8.01 -3.92 12.21
CA GLY A 72 8.29 -3.93 10.77
C GLY A 72 8.04 -5.28 10.12
N ASN A 73 7.32 -6.20 10.77
CA ASN A 73 6.90 -7.45 10.15
C ASN A 73 5.59 -7.24 9.40
N VAL A 74 5.44 -7.91 8.26
CA VAL A 74 4.17 -7.93 7.53
C VAL A 74 3.19 -8.82 8.30
N ILE A 75 2.06 -8.25 8.72
CA ILE A 75 0.99 -8.96 9.42
C ILE A 75 -0.21 -9.25 8.53
N GLU A 76 -0.36 -8.49 7.44
CA GLU A 76 -1.45 -8.69 6.47
C GLU A 76 -0.96 -8.32 5.06
N THR A 77 -1.45 -9.04 4.05
CA THR A 77 -1.20 -8.73 2.65
C THR A 77 -2.48 -8.86 1.85
N HIS A 78 -2.87 -7.79 1.16
CA HIS A 78 -4.00 -7.78 0.26
C HIS A 78 -3.53 -7.69 -1.18
N GLU A 79 -3.99 -8.59 -2.06
CA GLU A 79 -3.76 -8.48 -3.51
C GLU A 79 -5.05 -8.00 -4.20
N HIS A 80 -4.93 -6.90 -4.94
CA HIS A 80 -5.99 -6.42 -5.81
C HIS A 80 -5.67 -6.81 -7.26
N LYS A 81 -6.50 -7.69 -7.82
CA LYS A 81 -6.48 -8.03 -9.25
C LYS A 81 -7.26 -6.94 -9.97
N GLY A 82 -6.58 -5.87 -10.40
CA GLY A 82 -7.19 -4.72 -11.06
C GLY A 82 -8.21 -5.12 -12.12
N HIS A 83 -9.37 -4.47 -12.08
CA HIS A 83 -10.50 -4.77 -12.96
C HIS A 83 -10.48 -3.80 -14.14
N PHE A 84 -9.66 -4.12 -15.14
CA PHE A 84 -9.61 -3.36 -16.38
C PHE A 84 -10.81 -3.76 -17.26
N LYS A 85 -11.79 -2.87 -17.42
CA LYS A 85 -12.74 -2.92 -18.52
C LYS A 85 -12.35 -1.79 -19.46
N GLU A 86 -11.91 -2.15 -20.66
CA GLU A 86 -11.62 -1.23 -21.74
C GLU A 86 -12.90 -0.42 -22.05
N CYS A 87 -12.78 0.91 -22.17
CA CYS A 87 -13.87 1.77 -22.61
C CYS A 87 -13.88 1.86 -24.13
#